data_AF-A0A3M1DMI1-F1
#
_entry.id   AF-A0A3M1DMI1-F1
#
_cell.length_a   1.000
_cell.length_b   1.000
_cell.length_c   1.000
_cell.angle_alpha   90.00
_cell.angle_beta   90.00
_cell.angle_gamma   90.00
#
_symmetry.space_group_name_H-M   'P 1'
#
loop_
_entity.id
_entity.type
_entity.pdbx_description
1 polymer ?
#
loop_
_entity_poly.entity_id
_entity_poly.type
_entity_poly.pdbx_seq_one_letter_code
_entity_poly.pdbx_strand_id
1 'polypeptide(L)'
;GRRAVAMMQNSGLGNAVSPLTSLSHVFRIPTLLIVTHRGAPGLKDEPQHALMGPITERMLRTMEVPCEVFPQEPEAIAPALERAEGYMEREGRPYALLMKKGTVAPHPLRRQAVPAPAGERAGVRRLERGRPPTRREALERVLAGEDGRTVVIATTGYTGRELYALEDRPCHLYMVGSMGCASSLGLGLALARPDLRVVVVDGDGAALMRMGNFATLGAYHPPNLVHLLLDNGVHDSTGAQATVSAHVDFAGVARACGYRTILAGDDPALIDRLLAGEGLRFGHLRTIPGTIEDLPRPAITPEQVRSRLMEWIDTRHKSEGH
;
A
#
# COMPACT_ATOMS: atom_id res chain seq x y z
N GLY A 1 -6.33 6.80 14.34
CA GLY A 1 -5.34 7.15 13.29
C GLY A 1 -5.46 8.63 12.91
N ARG A 2 -4.49 9.19 12.15
CA ARG A 2 -4.55 10.58 11.63
C ARG A 2 -5.36 10.63 10.33
N ARG A 3 -5.94 11.79 10.00
CA ARG A 3 -6.61 12.02 8.71
C ARG A 3 -5.59 12.08 7.58
N ALA A 4 -5.93 11.49 6.44
CA ALA A 4 -5.04 11.39 5.29
C ALA A 4 -5.43 12.39 4.19
N VAL A 5 -4.43 13.03 3.60
CA VAL A 5 -4.57 13.88 2.41
C VAL A 5 -3.64 13.33 1.32
N ALA A 6 -4.17 13.14 0.12
CA ALA A 6 -3.39 12.81 -1.06
C ALA A 6 -3.44 13.98 -2.05
N MET A 7 -2.29 14.60 -2.30
CA MET A 7 -2.16 15.67 -3.29
C MET A 7 -1.51 15.15 -4.55
N MET A 8 -2.12 15.41 -5.71
CA MET A 8 -1.60 14.96 -7.00
C MET A 8 -2.06 15.86 -8.14
N GLN A 9 -1.38 15.79 -9.27
CA GLN A 9 -1.92 16.32 -10.52
C GLN A 9 -3.03 15.39 -11.03
N ASN A 10 -3.97 15.91 -11.83
CA ASN A 10 -4.97 15.07 -12.48
C ASN A 10 -4.36 13.91 -13.30
N SER A 11 -3.21 14.03 -13.95
CA SER A 11 -2.52 12.86 -14.54
C SER A 11 -2.23 11.75 -13.52
N GLY A 12 -1.90 12.10 -12.27
CA GLY A 12 -1.76 11.19 -11.14
C GLY A 12 -3.08 10.52 -10.75
N LEU A 13 -4.23 11.20 -10.94
CA LEU A 13 -5.55 10.60 -10.74
C LEU A 13 -5.75 9.37 -11.63
N GLY A 14 -5.23 9.39 -12.87
CA GLY A 14 -5.27 8.22 -13.75
C GLY A 14 -4.58 7.00 -13.15
N ASN A 15 -3.42 7.20 -12.52
CA ASN A 15 -2.72 6.15 -11.77
C ASN A 15 -3.43 5.74 -10.48
N ALA A 16 -4.21 6.65 -9.89
CA ALA A 16 -4.93 6.46 -8.65
C ALA A 16 -6.31 5.79 -8.82
N VAL A 17 -6.79 5.59 -10.07
CA VAL A 17 -8.09 4.93 -10.32
C VAL A 17 -8.18 3.59 -9.59
N SER A 18 -7.17 2.73 -9.74
CA SER A 18 -7.15 1.40 -9.11
C SER A 18 -7.24 1.47 -7.57
N PRO A 19 -6.36 2.20 -6.84
CA PRO A 19 -6.48 2.31 -5.38
C PRO A 19 -7.72 3.08 -4.90
N LEU A 20 -8.28 3.99 -5.68
CA LEU A 20 -9.53 4.68 -5.30
C LEU A 20 -10.73 3.74 -5.39
N THR A 21 -10.87 3.00 -6.49
CA THR A 21 -12.06 2.16 -6.73
C THR A 21 -12.01 0.81 -6.05
N SER A 22 -10.82 0.23 -5.86
CA SER A 22 -10.68 -1.17 -5.39
C SER A 22 -10.03 -1.33 -4.01
N LEU A 23 -9.50 -0.25 -3.43
CA LEU A 23 -9.06 -0.18 -2.03
C LEU A 23 -9.91 0.81 -1.25
N SER A 24 -9.86 2.10 -1.59
CA SER A 24 -10.48 3.16 -0.77
C SER A 24 -12.00 3.03 -0.70
N HIS A 25 -12.64 2.82 -1.86
CA HIS A 25 -14.09 2.64 -1.93
C HIS A 25 -14.56 1.37 -1.20
N VAL A 26 -13.88 0.23 -1.45
CA VAL A 26 -14.32 -1.09 -0.97
C VAL A 26 -14.08 -1.27 0.54
N PHE A 27 -12.96 -0.75 1.06
CA PHE A 27 -12.62 -0.82 2.48
C PHE A 27 -13.18 0.36 3.30
N ARG A 28 -13.92 1.28 2.67
CA ARG A 28 -14.38 2.54 3.28
C ARG A 28 -13.24 3.30 3.97
N ILE A 29 -12.19 3.61 3.20
CA ILE A 29 -11.06 4.41 3.68
C ILE A 29 -11.29 5.88 3.26
N PRO A 30 -11.57 6.78 4.22
CA PRO A 30 -11.70 8.21 3.92
C PRO A 30 -10.33 8.81 3.60
N THR A 31 -10.26 9.57 2.51
CA THR A 31 -9.05 10.30 2.10
C THR A 31 -9.45 11.59 1.39
N LEU A 32 -8.90 12.73 1.83
CA LEU A 32 -9.08 13.99 1.12
C LEU A 32 -8.14 14.01 -0.09
N LEU A 33 -8.68 14.18 -1.28
CA LEU A 33 -7.90 14.33 -2.51
C LEU A 33 -7.80 15.80 -2.86
N ILE A 34 -6.58 16.30 -3.06
CA ILE A 34 -6.34 17.61 -3.67
C ILE A 34 -5.76 17.36 -5.05
N VAL A 35 -6.58 17.58 -6.09
CA VAL A 35 -6.21 17.26 -7.47
C VAL A 35 -5.97 18.56 -8.24
N THR A 36 -4.74 18.83 -8.64
CA THR A 36 -4.45 20.01 -9.48
C THR A 36 -4.96 19.77 -10.90
N HIS A 37 -5.75 20.72 -11.40
CA HIS A 37 -6.54 20.58 -12.64
C HIS A 37 -5.83 21.20 -13.84
N ARG A 38 -4.87 20.47 -14.41
CA ARG A 38 -4.22 20.84 -15.68
C ARG A 38 -5.14 20.62 -16.87
N GLY A 39 -5.08 21.49 -17.86
CA GLY A 39 -5.93 21.44 -19.06
C GLY A 39 -7.42 21.68 -18.79
N ALA A 40 -7.77 22.38 -17.70
CA ALA A 40 -9.17 22.70 -17.41
C ALA A 40 -9.86 23.38 -18.62
N PRO A 41 -11.18 23.17 -18.85
CA PRO A 41 -11.88 23.79 -19.97
C PRO A 41 -11.65 25.31 -20.03
N GLY A 42 -11.28 25.82 -21.21
CA GLY A 42 -10.93 27.23 -21.43
C GLY A 42 -9.48 27.61 -21.09
N LEU A 43 -8.66 26.68 -20.58
CA LEU A 43 -7.24 26.90 -20.31
C LEU A 43 -6.37 26.35 -21.45
N LYS A 44 -5.56 27.21 -22.07
CA LYS A 44 -4.45 26.75 -22.93
C LYS A 44 -3.35 26.17 -22.05
N ASP A 45 -3.08 24.88 -22.22
CA ASP A 45 -2.10 24.10 -21.46
C ASP A 45 -1.34 23.16 -22.42
N GLU A 46 -0.40 22.38 -21.89
CA GLU A 46 0.42 21.44 -22.66
C GLU A 46 -0.40 20.33 -23.33
N PRO A 47 0.02 19.80 -24.50
CA PRO A 47 -0.75 18.85 -25.29
C PRO A 47 -1.21 17.59 -24.53
N GLN A 48 -0.38 17.07 -23.61
CA GLN A 48 -0.72 15.90 -22.81
C GLN A 48 -1.93 16.11 -21.88
N HIS A 49 -2.33 17.36 -21.62
CA HIS A 49 -3.49 17.68 -20.79
C HIS A 49 -4.80 17.81 -21.58
N ALA A 50 -4.75 17.76 -22.92
CA ALA A 50 -5.90 18.05 -23.80
C ALA A 50 -7.13 17.18 -23.53
N LEU A 51 -6.93 15.89 -23.25
CA LEU A 51 -8.00 14.99 -22.84
C LEU A 51 -8.18 14.98 -21.32
N MET A 52 -7.07 14.88 -20.57
CA MET A 52 -7.14 14.66 -19.13
C MET A 52 -7.86 15.80 -18.39
N GLY A 53 -7.64 17.04 -18.81
CA GLY A 53 -8.27 18.21 -18.21
C GLY A 53 -9.80 18.18 -18.31
N PRO A 54 -10.40 18.15 -19.51
CA PRO A 54 -11.86 18.13 -19.66
C PRO A 54 -12.55 16.93 -19.01
N ILE A 55 -11.88 15.77 -18.90
CA ILE A 55 -12.50 14.56 -18.32
C ILE A 55 -12.30 14.39 -16.81
N THR A 56 -11.47 15.22 -16.16
CA THR A 56 -11.07 15.02 -14.75
C THR A 56 -12.28 14.89 -13.82
N GLU A 57 -13.23 15.81 -13.92
CA GLU A 57 -14.45 15.78 -13.09
C GLU A 57 -15.31 14.56 -13.41
N ARG A 58 -15.47 14.21 -14.69
CA ARG A 58 -16.21 13.02 -15.11
C ARG A 58 -15.58 11.76 -14.56
N MET A 59 -14.25 11.66 -14.54
CA MET A 59 -13.54 10.52 -13.95
C MET A 59 -13.85 10.39 -12.45
N LEU A 60 -13.80 11.49 -11.69
CA LEU A 60 -14.15 11.48 -10.26
C LEU A 60 -15.60 11.02 -10.05
N ARG A 61 -16.54 11.56 -10.83
CA ARG A 61 -17.95 11.14 -10.79
C ARG A 61 -18.13 9.65 -11.13
N THR A 62 -17.43 9.14 -12.15
CA THR A 62 -17.46 7.72 -12.52
C THR A 62 -16.91 6.82 -11.41
N MET A 63 -15.94 7.29 -10.63
CA MET A 63 -15.42 6.56 -9.46
C MET A 63 -16.26 6.74 -8.18
N GLU A 64 -17.40 7.44 -8.27
CA GLU A 64 -18.23 7.83 -7.13
C GLU A 64 -17.48 8.66 -6.07
N VAL A 65 -16.50 9.45 -6.49
CA VAL A 65 -15.79 10.39 -5.63
C VAL A 65 -16.43 11.76 -5.81
N PRO A 66 -17.18 12.28 -4.81
CA PRO A 66 -17.72 13.63 -4.89
C PRO A 66 -16.57 14.63 -4.98
N CYS A 67 -16.80 15.70 -5.74
CA CYS A 67 -15.82 16.74 -5.91
C CYS A 67 -16.43 18.13 -6.02
N GLU A 68 -15.68 19.12 -5.56
CA GLU A 68 -15.94 20.54 -5.81
C GLU A 68 -14.63 21.26 -6.17
N VAL A 69 -14.74 22.49 -6.68
CA VAL A 69 -13.57 23.31 -6.98
C VAL A 69 -12.96 23.81 -5.67
N PHE A 70 -11.64 23.73 -5.53
CA PHE A 70 -10.94 24.28 -4.38
C PHE A 70 -11.21 25.81 -4.30
N PRO A 71 -11.63 26.35 -3.14
CA PRO A 71 -12.01 27.76 -3.02
C PRO A 71 -10.89 28.75 -3.35
N GLN A 72 -11.24 29.89 -3.94
CA GLN A 72 -10.27 30.98 -4.22
C GLN A 72 -10.22 32.03 -3.10
N GLU A 73 -11.33 32.22 -2.38
CA GLU A 73 -11.42 33.15 -1.27
C GLU A 73 -11.05 32.44 0.06
N PRO A 74 -10.19 33.03 0.91
CA PRO A 74 -9.75 32.43 2.17
C PRO A 74 -10.91 32.02 3.10
N GLU A 75 -11.98 32.82 3.16
CA GLU A 75 -13.12 32.60 4.04
C GLU A 75 -13.94 31.37 3.64
N ALA A 76 -13.83 30.95 2.37
CA ALA A 76 -14.54 29.78 1.83
C ALA A 76 -13.75 28.47 2.02
N ILE A 77 -12.48 28.52 2.45
CA ILE A 77 -11.64 27.33 2.62
C ILE A 77 -12.15 26.45 3.77
N ALA A 78 -12.38 27.01 4.96
CA ALA A 78 -12.81 26.23 6.12
C ALA A 78 -14.16 25.54 5.86
N PRO A 79 -15.20 26.22 5.33
CA PRO A 79 -16.46 25.57 4.97
C PRO A 79 -16.31 24.44 3.94
N ALA A 80 -15.39 24.55 2.98
CA ALA A 80 -15.13 23.48 2.01
C ALA A 80 -14.50 22.24 2.64
N LEU A 81 -13.53 22.44 3.55
CA LEU A 81 -12.92 21.37 4.31
C LEU A 81 -13.94 20.70 5.24
N GLU A 82 -14.81 21.46 5.90
CA GLU A 82 -15.89 20.93 6.74
C GLU A 82 -16.88 20.07 5.93
N ARG A 83 -17.27 20.49 4.72
CA ARG A 83 -18.11 19.66 3.83
C ARG A 83 -17.42 18.36 3.44
N ALA A 84 -16.15 18.43 3.06
CA ALA A 84 -15.36 17.26 2.67
C ALA A 84 -15.22 16.29 3.85
N GLU A 85 -14.90 16.81 5.03
CA GLU A 85 -14.78 16.08 6.28
C GLU A 85 -16.09 15.41 6.67
N GLY A 86 -17.20 16.15 6.70
CA GLY A 86 -18.51 15.61 7.05
C GLY A 86 -18.98 14.51 6.08
N TYR A 87 -18.62 14.59 4.79
CA TYR A 87 -18.84 13.48 3.85
C TYR A 87 -17.95 12.28 4.18
N MET A 88 -16.64 12.50 4.37
CA MET A 88 -15.68 11.43 4.65
C MET A 88 -16.00 10.68 5.94
N GLU A 89 -16.45 11.37 6.98
CA GLU A 89 -16.83 10.76 8.26
C GLU A 89 -18.11 9.94 8.16
N ARG A 90 -19.12 10.45 7.44
CA ARG A 90 -20.40 9.76 7.26
C ARG A 90 -20.30 8.56 6.33
N GLU A 91 -19.59 8.70 5.21
CA GLU A 91 -19.59 7.70 4.14
C GLU A 91 -18.37 6.76 4.18
N GLY A 92 -17.32 7.14 4.90
CA GLY A 92 -16.03 6.45 4.89
C GLY A 92 -15.36 6.45 3.51
N ARG A 93 -15.66 7.41 2.64
CA ARG A 93 -15.21 7.42 1.23
C ARG A 93 -14.35 8.64 0.91
N PRO A 94 -13.51 8.60 -0.14
CA PRO A 94 -12.74 9.77 -0.57
C PRO A 94 -13.61 10.96 -0.98
N TYR A 95 -13.08 12.17 -0.80
CA TYR A 95 -13.67 13.43 -1.28
C TYR A 95 -12.60 14.23 -2.01
N ALA A 96 -12.92 14.87 -3.13
CA ALA A 96 -11.93 15.59 -3.94
C ALA A 96 -12.16 17.10 -4.01
N LEU A 97 -11.08 17.86 -3.92
CA LEU A 97 -11.03 19.29 -4.23
C LEU A 97 -10.19 19.51 -5.49
N LEU A 98 -10.82 20.03 -6.54
CA LEU A 98 -10.16 20.35 -7.81
C LEU A 98 -9.50 21.72 -7.73
N MET A 99 -8.17 21.73 -7.69
CA MET A 99 -7.38 22.95 -7.56
C MET A 99 -7.02 23.50 -8.94
N LYS A 100 -7.59 24.64 -9.31
CA LYS A 100 -7.28 25.32 -10.56
C LYS A 100 -5.92 26.02 -10.48
N LYS A 101 -5.33 26.32 -11.64
CA LYS A 101 -4.10 27.13 -11.72
C LYS A 101 -4.36 28.51 -11.10
N GLY A 102 -3.44 28.95 -10.24
CA GLY A 102 -3.52 30.26 -9.59
C GLY A 102 -4.39 30.32 -8.33
N THR A 103 -5.01 29.21 -7.92
CA THR A 103 -5.82 29.17 -6.68
C THR A 103 -5.01 29.34 -5.40
N VAL A 104 -3.74 28.90 -5.39
CA VAL A 104 -2.84 29.09 -4.26
C VAL A 104 -1.62 29.91 -4.69
N ALA A 105 -1.19 30.85 -3.85
CA ALA A 105 -0.02 31.67 -4.10
C ALA A 105 1.26 30.82 -4.11
N PRO A 106 2.30 31.20 -4.88
CA PRO A 106 3.61 30.55 -4.79
C PRO A 106 4.12 30.56 -3.35
N HIS A 107 4.50 29.39 -2.84
CA HIS A 107 5.05 29.24 -1.51
C HIS A 107 6.42 28.55 -1.59
N PRO A 108 7.50 29.15 -1.03
CA PRO A 108 8.81 28.52 -1.06
C PRO A 108 8.78 27.22 -0.26
N LEU A 109 9.28 26.14 -0.87
CA LEU A 109 9.39 24.86 -0.20
C LEU A 109 10.40 24.95 0.94
N ARG A 110 9.95 24.68 2.17
CA ARG A 110 10.87 24.35 3.26
C ARG A 110 11.48 22.98 2.92
N ARG A 111 12.79 22.94 2.66
CA ARG A 111 13.50 21.68 2.42
C ARG A 111 13.31 20.76 3.64
N GLN A 112 12.41 19.80 3.54
CA GLN A 112 12.48 18.60 4.37
C GLN A 112 13.50 17.69 3.71
N ALA A 113 14.70 17.60 4.30
CA ALA A 113 15.69 16.65 3.84
C ALA A 113 15.14 15.24 4.08
N VAL A 114 14.92 14.48 3.00
CA VAL A 114 14.85 13.02 3.11
C VAL A 114 16.27 12.57 3.41
N PRO A 115 16.56 11.97 4.58
CA PRO A 115 17.91 11.57 4.92
C PRO A 115 18.44 10.65 3.83
N ALA A 116 19.61 10.97 3.27
CA ALA A 116 20.29 10.04 2.39
C ALA A 116 20.61 8.77 3.20
N PRO A 117 20.52 7.56 2.61
CA PRO A 117 20.96 6.35 3.27
C PRO A 117 22.42 6.52 3.69
N ALA A 118 22.68 6.65 4.99
CA ALA A 118 24.03 6.69 5.53
C ALA A 118 24.57 5.26 5.67
N GLY A 119 25.79 5.02 5.19
CA GLY A 119 26.49 3.74 5.30
C GLY A 119 26.61 2.95 3.99
N GLU A 120 27.34 1.85 4.03
CA GLU A 120 27.47 0.93 2.90
C GLU A 120 26.13 0.24 2.59
N ARG A 121 25.92 -0.10 1.31
CA ARG A 121 24.76 -0.88 0.89
C ARG A 121 24.82 -2.26 1.54
N ALA A 122 23.71 -2.70 2.11
CA ALA A 122 23.63 -4.01 2.74
C ALA A 122 23.93 -5.16 1.76
N GLY A 123 24.61 -6.19 2.26
CA GLY A 123 24.76 -7.45 1.55
C GLY A 123 23.44 -8.22 1.51
N VAL A 124 23.21 -8.94 0.41
CA VAL A 124 22.10 -9.89 0.29
C VAL A 124 22.54 -11.21 0.92
N ARG A 125 21.84 -11.67 1.96
CA ARG A 125 22.08 -13.00 2.54
C ARG A 125 21.19 -14.02 1.85
N ARG A 126 21.80 -15.05 1.27
CA ARG A 126 21.07 -16.11 0.56
C ARG A 126 20.83 -17.32 1.47
N LEU A 127 19.61 -17.85 1.45
CA LEU A 127 19.23 -19.08 2.12
C LEU A 127 18.62 -20.04 1.11
N GLU A 128 19.36 -21.09 0.77
CA GLU A 128 18.96 -22.07 -0.24
C GLU A 128 18.82 -23.44 0.42
N ARG A 129 17.70 -24.09 0.14
CA ARG A 129 17.36 -25.46 0.54
C ARG A 129 17.16 -26.36 -0.68
N GLY A 130 16.97 -25.80 -1.88
CA GLY A 130 16.80 -26.53 -3.14
C GLY A 130 15.40 -27.10 -3.35
N ARG A 131 14.44 -26.72 -2.51
CA ARG A 131 13.03 -27.07 -2.61
C ARG A 131 12.19 -25.86 -2.19
N PRO A 132 11.75 -25.03 -3.16
CA PRO A 132 10.90 -23.90 -2.86
C PRO A 132 9.60 -24.34 -2.16
N PRO A 133 9.15 -23.63 -1.11
CA PRO A 133 7.91 -23.93 -0.42
C PRO A 133 6.70 -23.53 -1.27
N THR A 134 5.54 -24.04 -0.90
CA THR A 134 4.25 -23.47 -1.30
C THR A 134 4.04 -22.11 -0.63
N ARG A 135 3.16 -21.30 -1.23
CA ARG A 135 2.67 -20.06 -0.59
C ARG A 135 2.03 -20.34 0.77
N ARG A 136 1.29 -21.44 0.90
CA ARG A 136 0.71 -21.90 2.17
C ARG A 136 1.77 -22.11 3.25
N GLU A 137 2.82 -22.88 2.99
CA GLU A 137 3.90 -23.14 3.94
C GLU A 137 4.61 -21.84 4.37
N ALA A 138 4.74 -20.87 3.46
CA ALA A 138 5.27 -19.55 3.79
C ALA A 138 4.33 -18.77 4.73
N LEU A 139 3.03 -18.76 4.45
CA LEU A 139 2.02 -18.09 5.28
C LEU A 139 1.89 -18.73 6.67
N GLU A 140 1.96 -20.06 6.78
CA GLU A 140 1.96 -20.77 8.07
C GLU A 140 3.13 -20.31 8.97
N ARG A 141 4.31 -20.02 8.39
CA ARG A 141 5.43 -19.45 9.15
C ARG A 141 5.22 -18.00 9.55
N VAL A 142 4.58 -17.19 8.70
CA VAL A 142 4.20 -15.82 9.08
C VAL A 142 3.27 -15.84 10.29
N LEU A 143 2.23 -16.70 10.26
CA LEU A 143 1.26 -16.87 11.34
C LEU A 143 1.92 -17.32 12.65
N ALA A 144 2.90 -18.23 12.57
CA ALA A 144 3.63 -18.75 13.72
C ALA A 144 4.57 -17.72 14.38
N GLY A 145 5.02 -16.71 13.63
CA GLY A 145 5.89 -15.65 14.12
C GLY A 145 5.15 -14.40 14.65
N GLU A 146 3.82 -14.43 14.72
CA GLU A 146 3.03 -13.34 15.28
C GLU A 146 3.09 -13.31 16.82
N ASP A 147 3.28 -12.13 17.38
CA ASP A 147 3.51 -11.88 18.80
C ASP A 147 2.38 -11.07 19.47
N GLY A 148 1.19 -11.05 18.85
CA GLY A 148 0.07 -10.24 19.31
C GLY A 148 0.30 -8.72 19.20
N ARG A 149 1.40 -8.26 18.62
CA ARG A 149 1.68 -6.85 18.25
C ARG A 149 1.98 -6.70 16.76
N THR A 150 1.67 -7.72 15.98
CA THR A 150 1.94 -7.78 14.55
C THR A 150 0.65 -7.58 13.75
N VAL A 151 0.66 -6.65 12.80
CA VAL A 151 -0.35 -6.50 11.73
C VAL A 151 0.18 -7.16 10.48
N VAL A 152 -0.63 -8.03 9.86
CA VAL A 152 -0.28 -8.69 8.59
C VAL A 152 -1.14 -8.14 7.47
N ILE A 153 -0.50 -7.64 6.42
CA ILE A 153 -1.16 -7.16 5.20
C ILE A 153 -0.79 -8.11 4.07
N ALA A 154 -1.76 -8.88 3.59
CA ALA A 154 -1.58 -9.76 2.45
C ALA A 154 -2.09 -9.09 1.18
N THR A 155 -1.30 -9.16 0.11
CA THR A 155 -1.63 -8.59 -1.21
C THR A 155 -2.79 -9.32 -1.89
N THR A 156 -3.23 -8.76 -3.02
CA THR A 156 -4.32 -9.26 -3.86
C THR A 156 -4.09 -10.66 -4.41
N GLY A 157 -5.15 -11.28 -4.93
CA GLY A 157 -5.10 -12.61 -5.53
C GLY A 157 -5.29 -13.69 -4.48
N TYR A 158 -4.55 -14.79 -4.62
CA TYR A 158 -4.71 -15.91 -3.69
C TYR A 158 -4.00 -15.69 -2.35
N THR A 159 -2.98 -14.82 -2.24
CA THR A 159 -2.22 -14.62 -0.99
C THR A 159 -3.12 -14.23 0.18
N GLY A 160 -3.94 -13.19 0.03
CA GLY A 160 -4.91 -12.80 1.06
C GLY A 160 -5.98 -13.87 1.33
N ARG A 161 -6.39 -14.62 0.31
CA ARG A 161 -7.41 -15.69 0.46
C ARG A 161 -6.87 -16.89 1.23
N GLU A 162 -5.63 -17.30 0.97
CA GLU A 162 -4.97 -18.38 1.70
C GLU A 162 -4.68 -17.97 3.14
N LEU A 163 -4.23 -16.73 3.39
CA LEU A 163 -4.05 -16.25 4.76
C LEU A 163 -5.37 -16.31 5.54
N TYR A 164 -6.47 -15.86 4.93
CA TYR A 164 -7.81 -15.95 5.53
C TYR A 164 -8.26 -17.39 5.78
N ALA A 165 -8.03 -18.29 4.82
CA ALA A 165 -8.43 -19.69 4.92
C ALA A 165 -7.59 -20.48 5.95
N LEU A 166 -6.32 -20.12 6.12
CA LEU A 166 -5.44 -20.70 7.13
C LEU A 166 -5.89 -20.28 8.53
N GLU A 167 -5.96 -18.97 8.77
CA GLU A 167 -6.39 -18.46 10.06
C GLU A 167 -6.80 -16.98 9.98
N ASP A 168 -8.10 -16.70 10.06
CA ASP A 168 -8.59 -15.33 10.10
C ASP A 168 -8.36 -14.68 11.47
N ARG A 169 -7.64 -13.54 11.50
CA ARG A 169 -7.36 -12.80 12.74
C ARG A 169 -7.72 -11.31 12.64
N PRO A 170 -8.09 -10.66 13.76
CA PRO A 170 -8.36 -9.21 13.78
C PRO A 170 -7.22 -8.32 13.29
N CYS A 171 -5.97 -8.76 13.42
CA CYS A 171 -4.77 -8.05 12.97
C CYS A 171 -4.43 -8.26 11.49
N HIS A 172 -5.27 -8.97 10.72
CA HIS A 172 -5.01 -9.22 9.30
C HIS A 172 -5.82 -8.28 8.39
N LEU A 173 -5.17 -7.81 7.33
CA LEU A 173 -5.80 -7.14 6.20
C LEU A 173 -5.57 -7.96 4.93
N TYR A 174 -6.67 -8.37 4.31
CA TYR A 174 -6.67 -9.10 3.04
C TYR A 174 -6.98 -8.12 1.92
N MET A 175 -5.96 -7.58 1.25
CA MET A 175 -6.15 -6.62 0.18
C MET A 175 -6.83 -7.32 -1.01
N VAL A 176 -8.09 -6.99 -1.31
CA VAL A 176 -8.86 -7.68 -2.36
C VAL A 176 -8.66 -7.11 -3.77
N GLY A 177 -8.26 -5.83 -3.86
CA GLY A 177 -7.97 -5.12 -5.10
C GLY A 177 -6.77 -4.18 -4.93
N SER A 178 -6.50 -3.33 -5.90
CA SER A 178 -5.37 -2.38 -5.86
C SER A 178 -4.00 -3.08 -5.80
N MET A 179 -3.78 -4.04 -6.70
CA MET A 179 -2.53 -4.78 -6.81
C MET A 179 -1.30 -3.86 -6.80
N GLY A 180 -0.30 -4.22 -5.99
CA GLY A 180 0.90 -3.42 -5.76
C GLY A 180 0.76 -2.31 -4.71
N CYS A 181 -0.38 -2.17 -4.02
CA CYS A 181 -0.55 -1.17 -2.96
C CYS A 181 -0.39 -1.71 -1.54
N ALA A 182 -0.18 -3.01 -1.35
CA ALA A 182 0.01 -3.60 -0.02
C ALA A 182 1.23 -3.01 0.70
N SER A 183 2.35 -2.87 0.00
CA SER A 183 3.59 -2.28 0.52
C SER A 183 3.46 -0.79 0.89
N SER A 184 2.74 0.01 0.10
CA SER A 184 2.51 1.43 0.40
C SER A 184 1.50 1.64 1.55
N LEU A 185 0.45 0.80 1.62
CA LEU A 185 -0.47 0.79 2.77
C LEU A 185 0.27 0.40 4.06
N GLY A 186 1.11 -0.64 3.99
CA GLY A 186 1.94 -1.08 5.10
C GLY A 186 2.92 -0.01 5.58
N LEU A 187 3.55 0.73 4.66
CA LEU A 187 4.38 1.88 5.01
C LEU A 187 3.60 2.94 5.78
N GLY A 188 2.41 3.32 5.28
CA GLY A 188 1.56 4.30 5.96
C GLY A 188 1.18 3.87 7.37
N LEU A 189 0.85 2.59 7.56
CA LEU A 189 0.54 2.04 8.88
C LEU A 189 1.77 2.02 9.80
N ALA A 190 2.93 1.58 9.29
CA ALA A 190 4.17 1.51 10.07
C ALA A 190 4.61 2.88 10.59
N LEU A 191 4.45 3.93 9.77
CA LEU A 191 4.72 5.32 10.15
C LEU A 191 3.70 5.86 11.17
N ALA A 192 2.42 5.45 11.06
CA ALA A 192 1.36 5.90 11.96
C ALA A 192 1.36 5.15 13.31
N ARG A 193 1.88 3.93 13.35
CA ARG A 193 1.91 3.03 14.52
C ARG A 193 3.30 2.41 14.70
N PRO A 194 4.29 3.19 15.15
CA PRO A 194 5.65 2.70 15.39
C PRO A 194 5.72 1.65 16.51
N ASP A 195 4.68 1.56 17.35
CA ASP A 195 4.50 0.59 18.43
C ASP A 195 4.10 -0.82 17.95
N LEU A 196 3.62 -0.95 16.71
CA LEU A 196 3.22 -2.23 16.11
C LEU A 196 4.27 -2.69 15.10
N ARG A 197 4.41 -4.01 14.93
CA ARG A 197 5.11 -4.59 13.78
C ARG A 197 4.16 -4.68 12.59
N VAL A 198 4.61 -4.29 11.40
CA VAL A 198 3.83 -4.41 10.17
C VAL A 198 4.53 -5.38 9.23
N VAL A 199 3.87 -6.50 8.92
CA VAL A 199 4.34 -7.51 7.96
C VAL A 199 3.50 -7.38 6.69
N VAL A 200 4.14 -7.02 5.59
CA VAL A 200 3.52 -7.03 4.25
C VAL A 200 3.93 -8.32 3.55
N VAL A 201 2.96 -9.15 3.20
CA VAL A 201 3.14 -10.32 2.35
C VAL A 201 2.69 -9.96 0.94
N ASP A 202 3.65 -9.63 0.09
CA ASP A 202 3.45 -9.21 -1.29
C ASP A 202 3.75 -10.36 -2.28
N GLY A 203 3.40 -10.14 -3.54
CA GLY A 203 3.64 -11.06 -4.65
C GLY A 203 4.50 -10.42 -5.73
N ASP A 204 5.26 -11.22 -6.46
CA ASP A 204 6.11 -10.77 -7.58
C ASP A 204 5.35 -9.93 -8.60
N GLY A 205 4.15 -10.36 -9.01
CA GLY A 205 3.30 -9.59 -9.94
C GLY A 205 2.88 -8.22 -9.39
N ALA A 206 2.61 -8.13 -8.09
CA ALA A 206 2.25 -6.89 -7.41
C ALA A 206 3.47 -5.96 -7.25
N ALA A 207 4.62 -6.52 -6.90
CA ALA A 207 5.89 -5.79 -6.83
C ALA A 207 6.30 -5.23 -8.20
N LEU A 208 6.12 -5.99 -9.29
CA LEU A 208 6.37 -5.52 -10.66
C LEU A 208 5.45 -4.34 -11.03
N MET A 209 4.17 -4.42 -10.68
CA MET A 209 3.18 -3.38 -11.01
C MET A 209 3.48 -2.03 -10.33
N ARG A 210 4.06 -2.04 -9.12
CA ARG A 210 4.34 -0.84 -8.32
C ARG A 210 5.76 -0.83 -7.76
N MET A 211 6.75 -1.14 -8.60
CA MET A 211 8.15 -1.23 -8.18
C MET A 211 8.71 0.07 -7.58
N GLY A 212 8.16 1.23 -7.94
CA GLY A 212 8.49 2.51 -7.31
C GLY A 212 8.29 2.54 -5.79
N ASN A 213 7.46 1.66 -5.23
CA ASN A 213 7.26 1.55 -3.78
C ASN A 213 8.56 1.17 -3.06
N PHE A 214 9.46 0.39 -3.66
CA PHE A 214 10.74 0.05 -3.03
C PHE A 214 11.55 1.29 -2.68
N ALA A 215 11.61 2.26 -3.60
CA ALA A 215 12.31 3.52 -3.37
C ALA A 215 11.67 4.33 -2.24
N THR A 216 10.34 4.38 -2.19
CA THR A 216 9.60 5.05 -1.12
C THR A 216 9.85 4.38 0.23
N LEU A 217 9.71 3.05 0.32
CA LEU A 217 9.94 2.33 1.58
C LEU A 217 11.37 2.53 2.07
N GLY A 218 12.37 2.43 1.19
CA GLY A 218 13.77 2.64 1.57
C GLY A 218 14.11 4.09 1.95
N ALA A 219 13.42 5.08 1.38
CA ALA A 219 13.57 6.49 1.74
C ALA A 219 12.99 6.83 3.13
N TYR A 220 11.83 6.26 3.48
CA TYR A 220 11.19 6.47 4.79
C TYR A 220 11.73 5.53 5.87
N HIS A 221 12.22 4.35 5.48
CA HIS A 221 12.92 3.37 6.30
C HIS A 221 12.29 3.07 7.67
N PRO A 222 10.97 2.76 7.75
CA PRO A 222 10.31 2.47 9.02
C PRO A 222 10.94 1.25 9.72
N PRO A 223 11.36 1.34 10.99
CA PRO A 223 12.11 0.27 11.66
C PRO A 223 11.26 -0.96 12.01
N ASN A 224 9.94 -0.80 11.99
CA ASN A 224 8.95 -1.80 12.37
C ASN A 224 8.28 -2.52 11.18
N LEU A 225 8.79 -2.33 9.94
CA LEU A 225 8.20 -2.93 8.75
C LEU A 225 9.02 -4.10 8.18
N VAL A 226 8.34 -5.21 7.90
CA VAL A 226 8.85 -6.36 7.16
C VAL A 226 8.12 -6.43 5.81
N HIS A 227 8.88 -6.42 4.72
CA HIS A 227 8.38 -6.58 3.36
C HIS A 227 8.79 -7.96 2.84
N LEU A 228 7.88 -8.92 2.86
CA LEU A 228 8.07 -10.29 2.38
C LEU A 228 7.45 -10.43 0.98
N LEU A 229 8.27 -10.72 -0.01
CA LEU A 229 7.85 -10.99 -1.38
C LEU A 229 7.84 -12.51 -1.62
N LEU A 230 6.67 -13.06 -1.91
CA LEU A 230 6.51 -14.44 -2.37
C LEU A 230 6.53 -14.46 -3.91
N ASP A 231 7.52 -15.12 -4.49
CA ASP A 231 7.74 -15.14 -5.93
C ASP A 231 7.54 -16.55 -6.48
N ASN A 232 6.39 -16.78 -7.10
CA ASN A 232 6.06 -18.01 -7.83
C ASN A 232 6.24 -17.85 -9.35
N GLY A 233 6.60 -16.67 -9.84
CA GLY A 233 6.80 -16.38 -11.25
C GLY A 233 5.52 -16.38 -12.11
N VAL A 234 4.33 -16.34 -11.52
CA VAL A 234 3.06 -16.38 -12.26
C VAL A 234 1.95 -15.55 -11.60
N HIS A 235 1.04 -15.02 -12.43
CA HIS A 235 -0.23 -14.48 -11.96
C HIS A 235 -1.24 -15.59 -11.66
N ASP A 236 -1.00 -16.34 -10.58
CA ASP A 236 -1.75 -17.56 -10.21
C ASP A 236 -3.28 -17.35 -10.18
N SER A 237 -3.74 -16.18 -9.74
CA SER A 237 -5.18 -15.89 -9.61
C SER A 237 -5.89 -15.52 -10.92
N THR A 238 -5.17 -15.31 -12.02
CA THR A 238 -5.75 -14.83 -13.30
C THR A 238 -5.47 -15.77 -14.48
N GLY A 239 -5.20 -17.05 -14.20
CA GLY A 239 -4.91 -18.06 -15.22
C GLY A 239 -3.43 -18.44 -15.32
N ALA A 240 -2.64 -18.15 -14.29
CA ALA A 240 -1.25 -18.57 -14.15
C ALA A 240 -0.33 -18.17 -15.32
N GLN A 241 -0.59 -17.00 -15.93
CA GLN A 241 0.35 -16.45 -16.90
C GLN A 241 1.67 -16.13 -16.22
N ALA A 242 2.78 -16.45 -16.88
CA ALA A 242 4.12 -16.13 -16.39
C ALA A 242 4.28 -14.62 -16.18
N THR A 243 4.85 -14.25 -15.04
CA THR A 243 5.34 -12.89 -14.82
C THR A 243 6.76 -12.77 -15.39
N VAL A 244 7.30 -11.56 -15.38
CA VAL A 244 8.70 -11.33 -15.77
C VAL A 244 9.67 -11.42 -14.57
N SER A 245 9.23 -11.96 -13.43
CA SER A 245 10.00 -11.98 -12.17
C SER A 245 11.36 -12.67 -12.30
N ALA A 246 11.46 -13.71 -13.15
CA ALA A 246 12.70 -14.44 -13.42
C ALA A 246 13.86 -13.55 -13.94
N HIS A 247 13.55 -12.37 -14.49
CA HIS A 247 14.54 -11.42 -15.00
C HIS A 247 14.84 -10.27 -14.02
N VAL A 248 14.26 -10.29 -12.82
CA VAL A 248 14.37 -9.20 -11.84
C VAL A 248 15.08 -9.70 -10.57
N ASP A 249 16.22 -9.09 -10.25
CA ASP A 249 16.86 -9.26 -8.95
C ASP A 249 16.17 -8.37 -7.90
N PHE A 250 15.05 -8.84 -7.33
CA PHE A 250 14.31 -8.06 -6.32
C PHE A 250 15.14 -7.75 -5.08
N ALA A 251 16.03 -8.65 -4.66
CA ALA A 251 16.95 -8.40 -3.55
C ALA A 251 17.95 -7.28 -3.91
N GLY A 252 18.46 -7.28 -5.15
CA GLY A 252 19.25 -6.20 -5.71
C GLY A 252 18.51 -4.87 -5.80
N VAL A 253 17.23 -4.88 -6.19
CA VAL A 253 16.35 -3.69 -6.20
C VAL A 253 16.18 -3.15 -4.79
N ALA A 254 15.81 -3.99 -3.82
CA ALA A 254 15.69 -3.58 -2.42
C ALA A 254 17.01 -2.98 -1.89
N ARG A 255 18.15 -3.61 -2.22
CA ARG A 255 19.48 -3.08 -1.87
C ARG A 255 19.74 -1.71 -2.49
N ALA A 256 19.40 -1.53 -3.77
CA ALA A 256 19.57 -0.25 -4.46
C ALA A 256 18.64 0.84 -3.91
N CYS A 257 17.49 0.47 -3.38
CA CYS A 257 16.53 1.38 -2.75
C CYS A 257 16.82 1.68 -1.27
N GLY A 258 17.83 1.08 -0.65
CA GLY A 258 18.27 1.43 0.70
C GLY A 258 17.75 0.54 1.83
N TYR A 259 17.21 -0.65 1.52
CA TYR A 259 16.90 -1.66 2.54
C TYR A 259 18.20 -2.16 3.20
N ARG A 260 18.21 -2.27 4.54
CA ARG A 260 19.40 -2.65 5.30
C ARG A 260 19.50 -4.13 5.66
N THR A 261 18.36 -4.82 5.71
CA THR A 261 18.33 -6.26 5.97
C THR A 261 17.62 -6.92 4.81
N ILE A 262 18.39 -7.72 4.04
CA ILE A 262 17.91 -8.34 2.81
C ILE A 262 18.24 -9.81 2.85
N LEU A 263 17.19 -10.64 2.88
CA LEU A 263 17.29 -12.09 2.76
C LEU A 263 16.64 -12.51 1.44
N ALA A 264 17.24 -13.48 0.75
CA ALA A 264 16.68 -14.03 -0.49
C ALA A 264 16.95 -15.54 -0.60
N GLY A 265 16.10 -16.27 -1.32
CA GLY A 265 16.34 -17.68 -1.63
C GLY A 265 15.06 -18.50 -1.68
N ASP A 266 15.16 -19.80 -1.42
CA ASP A 266 14.04 -20.74 -1.43
C ASP A 266 13.82 -21.48 -0.09
N ASP A 267 14.61 -21.16 0.94
CA ASP A 267 14.41 -21.73 2.29
C ASP A 267 13.37 -20.92 3.08
N PRO A 268 12.24 -21.50 3.52
CA PRO A 268 11.24 -20.80 4.32
C PRO A 268 11.75 -20.36 5.70
N ALA A 269 12.88 -20.87 6.21
CA ALA A 269 13.54 -20.36 7.42
C ALA A 269 13.98 -18.89 7.30
N LEU A 270 14.01 -18.36 6.07
CA LEU A 270 14.16 -16.94 5.79
C LEU A 270 13.11 -16.08 6.52
N ILE A 271 11.87 -16.55 6.60
CA ILE A 271 10.76 -15.81 7.23
C ILE A 271 11.04 -15.63 8.73
N ASP A 272 11.45 -16.69 9.42
CA ASP A 272 11.76 -16.65 10.85
C ASP A 272 12.87 -15.63 11.14
N ARG A 273 13.91 -15.59 10.29
CA ARG A 273 15.01 -14.62 10.39
C ARG A 273 14.58 -13.19 10.11
N LEU A 274 13.63 -12.97 9.20
CA LEU A 274 13.06 -11.63 8.97
C LEU A 274 12.30 -11.17 10.21
N LEU A 275 11.42 -12.01 10.75
CA LEU A 275 10.54 -11.65 11.86
C LEU A 275 11.34 -11.38 13.15
N ALA A 276 12.42 -12.14 13.39
CA ALA A 276 13.32 -11.94 14.52
C ALA A 276 14.22 -10.68 14.41
N GLY A 277 14.36 -10.10 13.22
CA GLY A 277 15.21 -8.93 13.00
C GLY A 277 14.58 -7.60 13.44
N GLU A 278 15.32 -6.52 13.20
CA GLU A 278 14.86 -5.14 13.39
C GLU A 278 15.14 -4.28 12.15
N GLY A 279 14.56 -3.09 12.10
CA GLY A 279 14.69 -2.20 10.96
C GLY A 279 13.73 -2.53 9.81
N LEU A 280 13.80 -1.73 8.74
CA LEU A 280 13.17 -2.09 7.47
C LEU A 280 13.86 -3.32 6.88
N ARG A 281 13.09 -4.39 6.69
CA ARG A 281 13.58 -5.70 6.24
C ARG A 281 12.88 -6.12 4.95
N PHE A 282 13.65 -6.71 4.04
CA PHE A 282 13.14 -7.30 2.80
C PHE A 282 13.46 -8.79 2.73
N GLY A 283 12.45 -9.59 2.40
CA GLY A 283 12.56 -11.00 2.07
C GLY A 283 12.13 -11.26 0.65
N HIS A 284 12.96 -11.93 -0.14
CA HIS A 284 12.55 -12.52 -1.42
C HIS A 284 12.55 -14.04 -1.29
N LEU A 285 11.37 -14.63 -1.14
CA LEU A 285 11.21 -16.08 -1.04
C LEU A 285 10.62 -16.60 -2.34
N ARG A 286 11.39 -17.43 -3.05
CA ARG A 286 10.89 -18.20 -4.19
C ARG A 286 9.94 -19.26 -3.68
N THR A 287 8.79 -19.39 -4.34
CA THR A 287 7.74 -20.36 -4.02
C THR A 287 7.36 -21.14 -5.27
N ILE A 288 6.73 -22.30 -5.11
CA ILE A 288 6.12 -23.00 -6.25
C ILE A 288 4.73 -22.40 -6.57
N PRO A 289 4.34 -22.34 -7.86
CA PRO A 289 2.97 -21.99 -8.26
C PRO A 289 1.93 -22.91 -7.65
N GLY A 290 0.71 -22.40 -7.53
CA GLY A 290 -0.46 -23.15 -7.11
C GLY A 290 -1.20 -22.55 -5.93
N THR A 291 -2.33 -23.19 -5.64
CA THR A 291 -3.22 -22.81 -4.55
C THR A 291 -3.86 -24.05 -3.93
N ILE A 292 -4.39 -23.91 -2.73
CA ILE A 292 -5.22 -24.93 -2.09
C ILE A 292 -6.45 -25.21 -2.97
N GLU A 293 -6.79 -26.49 -3.14
CA GLU A 293 -8.02 -26.94 -3.82
C GLU A 293 -9.25 -26.34 -3.13
N ASP A 294 -10.23 -25.89 -3.91
CA ASP A 294 -11.47 -25.26 -3.41
C ASP A 294 -11.24 -24.09 -2.43
N LEU A 295 -10.17 -23.31 -2.62
CA LEU A 295 -9.84 -22.17 -1.76
C LEU A 295 -11.08 -21.27 -1.53
N PRO A 296 -11.57 -21.09 -0.30
CA PRO A 296 -12.75 -20.28 -0.07
C PRO A 296 -12.49 -18.79 -0.39
N ARG A 297 -13.57 -18.05 -0.59
CA ARG A 297 -13.53 -16.58 -0.56
C ARG A 297 -13.81 -16.12 0.87
N PRO A 298 -13.17 -15.03 1.33
CA PRO A 298 -13.50 -14.45 2.62
C PRO A 298 -15.00 -14.15 2.73
N ALA A 299 -15.63 -14.63 3.81
CA ALA A 299 -17.04 -14.36 4.09
C ALA A 299 -17.24 -12.95 4.68
N ILE A 300 -16.17 -12.36 5.22
CA ILE A 300 -16.12 -11.02 5.76
C ILE A 300 -15.92 -9.98 4.64
N THR A 301 -16.63 -8.85 4.71
CA THR A 301 -16.47 -7.78 3.72
C THR A 301 -15.18 -6.98 3.98
N PRO A 302 -14.58 -6.33 2.96
CA PRO A 302 -13.39 -5.51 3.18
C PRO A 302 -13.59 -4.35 4.18
N GLU A 303 -14.79 -3.78 4.23
CA GLU A 303 -15.17 -2.79 5.25
C GLU A 303 -15.14 -3.37 6.66
N GLN A 304 -15.66 -4.58 6.86
CA GLN A 304 -15.60 -5.29 8.14
C GLN A 304 -14.16 -5.64 8.52
N VAL A 305 -13.33 -6.09 7.57
CA VAL A 305 -11.89 -6.33 7.79
C VAL A 305 -11.20 -5.06 8.26
N ARG A 306 -11.41 -3.92 7.57
CA ARG A 306 -10.84 -2.63 7.98
C ARG A 306 -11.31 -2.21 9.36
N SER A 307 -12.61 -2.33 9.65
CA SER A 307 -13.18 -1.87 10.93
C SER A 307 -12.63 -2.67 12.10
N ARG A 308 -12.62 -4.00 11.98
CA ARG A 308 -12.03 -4.91 12.98
C ARG A 308 -10.54 -4.66 13.19
N LEU A 309 -9.78 -4.41 12.11
CA LEU A 309 -8.36 -4.07 12.23
C LEU A 309 -8.16 -2.76 12.99
N MET A 310 -8.95 -1.73 12.69
CA MET A 310 -8.86 -0.45 13.37
C MET A 310 -9.19 -0.57 14.87
N GLU A 311 -10.21 -1.35 15.23
CA GLU A 311 -10.53 -1.65 16.64
C GLU A 311 -9.37 -2.36 17.36
N TRP A 312 -8.76 -3.37 16.70
CA TRP A 312 -7.61 -4.09 17.24
C TRP A 312 -6.37 -3.20 17.42
N ILE A 313 -6.16 -2.27 16.48
CA ILE A 313 -5.09 -1.26 16.52
C ILE A 313 -5.35 -0.29 17.69
N ASP A 314 -6.56 0.26 17.82
CA ASP A 314 -6.89 1.29 18.81
C ASP A 314 -6.95 0.77 20.26
N THR A 315 -7.37 -0.47 20.49
CA THR A 315 -7.36 -1.10 21.83
C THR A 315 -5.96 -1.11 22.45
N ARG A 316 -4.90 -1.30 21.63
CA ARG A 316 -3.50 -1.28 22.09
C ARG A 316 -2.94 0.11 22.36
N HIS A 317 -3.50 1.15 21.72
CA HIS A 317 -3.11 2.53 22.04
C HIS A 317 -3.53 2.89 23.47
N LYS A 318 -4.65 2.36 23.96
CA LYS A 318 -5.18 2.67 25.30
C LYS A 318 -4.45 1.92 26.43
N SER A 319 -3.91 0.73 26.16
CA SER A 319 -3.20 -0.08 27.16
C SER A 319 -1.80 0.43 27.53
N GLU A 320 -1.18 1.27 26.71
CA GLU A 320 0.16 1.83 26.97
C GLU A 320 0.11 3.29 27.51
N GLY A 321 -1.09 3.82 27.76
CA GLY A 321 -1.32 5.16 28.29
C GLY A 321 -1.62 5.23 29.80
N HIS A 322 -1.17 4.25 30.59
CA HIS A 322 -1.21 4.27 32.06
C HIS A 322 0.21 4.17 32.62
#